data_AF-A0A0W0ZJM3-F1
#
_entry.id   AF-A0A0W0ZJM3-F1
#
_cell.length_a   1.000
_cell.length_b   1.000
_cell.length_c   1.000
_cell.angle_alpha   90.00
_cell.angle_beta   90.00
_cell.angle_gamma   90.00
#
_symmetry.space_group_name_H-M   'P 1'
#
loop_
_entity.id
_entity.type
_entity.pdbx_description
1 polymer ?
#
loop_
_entity_poly.entity_id
_entity_poly.type
_entity_poly.pdbx_seq_one_letter_code
_entity_poly.pdbx_strand_id
1 'polypeptide(L)'
;MLENIDRVFKNQLSLKEKKHLAWAFYSHVASTIKELIFMDWYARVDNRVEIKGIEHLLEAKKQDHGCFLLMGHIGNWELTISLVFSQLKSLIGPIWIIRKAIRIQWLERLIFNRNQRYGGQRIDKAGAPLKIIKALKNKETVLFTMDQHAELKNKEGIAVNFFNAKAGTFRSLALFAGKYQAPVVPLACYRLANGKHVLEFFPALSWETHPDEEQAISNNTLRYNQQLEQLILEHPEQWWWVHRRWKL
;
A
#
# COMPACT_ATOMS: atom_id res chain seq x y z
N MET A 1 -14.63 3.86 12.59
CA MET A 1 -14.47 4.82 11.48
C MET A 1 -14.41 6.26 12.00
N LEU A 2 -15.49 6.82 12.55
CA LEU A 2 -15.45 8.18 13.11
C LEU A 2 -14.39 8.36 14.20
N GLU A 3 -14.19 7.37 15.06
CA GLU A 3 -13.07 7.37 16.04
C GLU A 3 -11.69 7.47 15.38
N ASN A 4 -11.51 6.88 14.19
CA ASN A 4 -10.24 6.94 13.47
C ASN A 4 -10.06 8.33 12.86
N ILE A 5 -11.11 8.88 12.25
CA ILE A 5 -11.12 10.26 11.71
C ILE A 5 -10.84 11.26 12.85
N ASP A 6 -11.50 11.09 14.00
CA ASP A 6 -11.30 11.92 15.17
C ASP A 6 -9.86 11.85 15.71
N ARG A 7 -9.27 10.64 15.73
CA ARG A 7 -7.88 10.46 16.16
C ARG A 7 -6.89 11.20 15.25
N VAL A 8 -7.10 11.18 13.94
CA VAL A 8 -6.24 11.83 12.95
C VAL A 8 -6.39 13.35 12.99
N PHE A 9 -7.63 13.83 12.86
CA PHE A 9 -7.88 15.26 12.67
C PHE A 9 -8.08 16.03 13.99
N LYS A 10 -8.50 15.38 15.08
CA LYS A 10 -8.72 16.01 16.40
C LYS A 10 -9.45 17.35 16.26
N ASN A 11 -8.87 18.46 16.71
CA ASN A 11 -9.48 19.79 16.65
C ASN A 11 -9.27 20.51 15.30
N GLN A 12 -8.55 19.90 14.34
CA GLN A 12 -8.35 20.46 13.00
C GLN A 12 -9.63 20.45 12.17
N LEU A 13 -10.57 19.53 12.48
CA LEU A 13 -11.89 19.45 11.86
C LEU A 13 -12.98 19.52 12.94
N SER A 14 -14.03 20.28 12.67
CA SER A 14 -15.27 20.27 13.43
C SER A 14 -15.99 18.91 13.32
N LEU A 15 -16.92 18.63 14.24
CA LEU A 15 -17.75 17.42 14.16
C LEU A 15 -18.53 17.32 12.83
N LYS A 16 -18.97 18.46 12.28
CA LYS A 16 -19.68 18.52 11.00
C LYS A 16 -18.76 18.09 9.85
N GLU A 17 -17.53 18.59 9.81
CA GLU A 17 -16.54 18.22 8.80
C GLU A 17 -16.11 16.76 8.91
N LYS A 18 -15.90 16.24 10.13
CA LYS A 18 -15.61 14.82 10.36
C LYS A 18 -16.75 13.92 9.84
N LYS A 19 -18.00 14.31 10.06
CA LYS A 19 -19.17 13.61 9.49
C LYS A 19 -19.24 13.73 7.97
N HIS A 20 -18.87 14.87 7.41
CA HIS A 20 -18.80 15.05 5.96
C HIS A 20 -17.74 14.13 5.34
N LEU A 21 -16.54 14.08 5.92
CA LEU A 21 -15.46 13.17 5.50
C LEU A 21 -15.90 11.70 5.57
N ALA A 22 -16.61 11.32 6.63
CA ALA A 22 -17.21 10.00 6.76
C ALA A 22 -18.17 9.65 5.60
N TRP A 23 -19.01 10.61 5.18
CA TRP A 23 -19.91 10.43 4.03
C TRP A 23 -19.18 10.38 2.69
N ALA A 24 -18.15 11.21 2.52
CA ALA A 24 -17.28 11.18 1.36
C ALA A 24 -16.60 9.81 1.22
N PHE A 25 -16.13 9.24 2.33
CA PHE A 25 -15.61 7.86 2.36
C PHE A 25 -16.64 6.82 1.94
N TYR A 26 -17.88 6.85 2.44
CA TYR A 26 -18.88 5.88 1.99
C TYR A 26 -19.23 6.03 0.50
N SER A 27 -19.24 7.26 -0.01
CA SER A 27 -19.40 7.53 -1.44
C SER A 27 -18.23 6.97 -2.26
N HIS A 28 -17.00 7.08 -1.73
CA HIS A 28 -15.81 6.45 -2.29
C HIS A 28 -15.93 4.92 -2.32
N VAL A 29 -16.37 4.29 -1.23
CA VAL A 29 -16.59 2.83 -1.15
C VAL A 29 -17.59 2.37 -2.22
N ALA A 30 -18.71 3.07 -2.38
CA ALA A 30 -19.69 2.74 -3.42
C ALA A 30 -19.10 2.82 -4.83
N SER A 31 -18.28 3.84 -5.09
CA SER A 31 -17.56 4.01 -6.36
C SER A 31 -16.54 2.90 -6.59
N THR A 32 -15.79 2.51 -5.57
CA THR A 32 -14.83 1.40 -5.63
C THR A 32 -15.50 0.06 -5.91
N ILE A 33 -16.67 -0.21 -5.32
CA ILE A 33 -17.46 -1.42 -5.60
C ILE A 33 -17.93 -1.42 -7.07
N LYS A 34 -18.48 -0.29 -7.55
CA LYS A 34 -18.87 -0.14 -8.95
C LYS A 34 -17.69 -0.42 -9.88
N GLU A 35 -16.53 0.18 -9.63
CA GLU A 35 -15.32 -0.03 -10.43
C GLU A 35 -14.85 -1.48 -10.44
N LEU A 36 -14.94 -2.18 -9.30
CA LEU A 36 -14.60 -3.61 -9.23
C LEU A 36 -15.55 -4.47 -10.07
N ILE A 37 -16.84 -4.12 -10.11
CA ILE A 37 -17.85 -4.81 -10.95
C ILE A 37 -17.54 -4.57 -12.43
N PHE A 38 -17.29 -3.31 -12.81
CA PHE A 38 -17.06 -2.90 -14.21
C PHE A 38 -15.58 -2.93 -14.63
N MET A 39 -14.70 -3.60 -13.89
CA MET A 39 -13.26 -3.59 -14.11
C MET A 39 -12.84 -3.97 -15.53
N ASP A 40 -13.45 -4.98 -16.13
CA ASP A 40 -13.13 -5.41 -17.51
C ASP A 40 -13.58 -4.38 -18.57
N TRP A 41 -14.54 -3.52 -18.24
CA TRP A 41 -14.85 -2.35 -19.06
C TRP A 41 -13.82 -1.25 -18.87
N TYR A 42 -13.45 -0.93 -17.61
CA TYR A 42 -12.40 0.05 -17.32
C TYR A 42 -11.06 -0.32 -17.98
N ALA A 43 -10.71 -1.60 -18.03
CA ALA A 43 -9.49 -2.10 -18.65
C ALA A 43 -9.42 -1.89 -20.17
N ARG A 44 -10.58 -1.78 -20.84
CA ARG A 44 -10.68 -1.60 -22.30
C ARG A 44 -10.73 -0.14 -22.72
N VAL A 45 -10.91 0.77 -21.78
CA VAL A 45 -10.99 2.20 -22.06
C VAL A 45 -9.63 2.82 -21.80
N ASP A 46 -8.99 3.32 -22.86
CA ASP A 46 -7.69 3.98 -22.76
C ASP A 46 -7.74 5.21 -21.84
N ASN A 47 -6.58 5.54 -21.28
CA ASN A 47 -6.34 6.78 -20.53
C ASN A 47 -7.21 6.98 -19.26
N ARG A 48 -7.56 5.86 -18.60
CA ARG A 48 -8.27 5.87 -17.30
C ARG A 48 -7.34 5.92 -16.10
N VAL A 49 -6.08 5.53 -16.27
CA VAL A 49 -5.06 5.59 -15.22
C VAL A 49 -3.91 6.47 -15.70
N GLU A 50 -3.62 7.50 -14.95
CA GLU A 50 -2.42 8.33 -15.10
C GLU A 50 -1.29 7.75 -14.25
N ILE A 51 -0.11 7.63 -14.83
CA ILE A 51 1.09 7.16 -14.12
C ILE A 51 1.99 8.37 -13.88
N LYS A 52 2.33 8.65 -12.62
CA LYS A 52 3.19 9.75 -12.21
C LYS A 52 4.42 9.25 -11.46
N GLY A 53 5.56 9.92 -11.63
CA GLY A 53 6.77 9.66 -10.85
C GLY A 53 7.45 8.31 -11.12
N ILE A 54 7.11 7.62 -12.21
CA ILE A 54 7.63 6.28 -12.54
C ILE A 54 9.16 6.23 -12.57
N GLU A 55 9.81 7.35 -12.89
CA GLU A 55 11.25 7.54 -12.83
C GLU A 55 11.85 7.20 -11.46
N HIS A 56 11.12 7.39 -10.35
CA HIS A 56 11.59 7.04 -9.01
C HIS A 56 11.70 5.52 -8.82
N LEU A 57 10.74 4.76 -9.38
CA LEU A 57 10.83 3.31 -9.39
C LEU A 57 11.96 2.83 -10.31
N LEU A 58 12.07 3.42 -11.49
CA LEU A 58 13.13 3.06 -12.44
C LEU A 58 14.52 3.33 -11.85
N GLU A 59 14.70 4.45 -11.16
CA GLU A 59 15.94 4.79 -10.46
C GLU A 59 16.25 3.79 -9.33
N ALA A 60 15.25 3.46 -8.50
CA ALA A 60 15.41 2.47 -7.44
C ALA A 60 15.84 1.09 -7.99
N LYS A 61 15.33 0.71 -9.16
CA LYS A 61 15.69 -0.56 -9.83
C LYS A 61 17.10 -0.57 -10.43
N LYS A 62 17.74 0.60 -10.65
CA LYS A 62 19.14 0.65 -11.15
C LYS A 62 20.15 0.16 -10.12
N GLN A 63 19.80 0.12 -8.84
CA GLN A 63 20.71 -0.24 -7.75
C GLN A 63 21.06 -1.75 -7.71
N ASP A 64 20.66 -2.54 -8.71
CA ASP A 64 20.88 -3.99 -8.84
C ASP A 64 20.34 -4.84 -7.67
N HIS A 65 19.48 -4.25 -6.83
CA HIS A 65 18.74 -4.90 -5.76
C HIS A 65 17.26 -5.07 -6.13
N GLY A 66 16.58 -6.04 -5.52
CA GLY A 66 15.12 -6.03 -5.51
C GLY A 66 14.58 -4.80 -4.80
N CYS A 67 13.35 -4.40 -5.11
CA CYS A 67 12.77 -3.16 -4.55
C CYS A 67 11.39 -3.41 -3.93
N PHE A 68 11.06 -2.62 -2.92
CA PHE A 68 9.74 -2.60 -2.32
C PHE A 68 8.93 -1.41 -2.85
N LEU A 69 7.64 -1.64 -3.07
CA LEU A 69 6.64 -0.60 -3.19
C LEU A 69 5.87 -0.53 -1.85
N LEU A 70 5.86 0.63 -1.20
CA LEU A 70 5.11 0.87 0.03
C LEU A 70 3.80 1.59 -0.28
N MET A 71 2.66 1.04 0.13
CA MET A 71 1.37 1.71 -0.05
C MET A 71 0.42 1.52 1.14
N GLY A 72 -0.67 2.29 1.13
CA GLY A 72 -1.85 2.08 1.96
C GLY A 72 -3.08 1.74 1.10
N HIS A 73 -4.18 1.31 1.74
CA HIS A 73 -5.48 1.11 1.11
C HIS A 73 -6.15 2.46 0.81
N ILE A 74 -5.59 3.19 -0.15
CA ILE A 74 -6.05 4.49 -0.63
C ILE A 74 -6.60 4.31 -2.06
N GLY A 75 -7.65 5.05 -2.40
CA GLY A 75 -8.22 5.01 -3.74
C GLY A 75 -8.85 3.65 -4.07
N ASN A 76 -8.78 3.26 -5.35
CA ASN A 76 -9.11 1.91 -5.79
C ASN A 76 -7.83 1.17 -6.20
N TRP A 77 -7.13 0.64 -5.21
CA TRP A 77 -5.87 -0.08 -5.43
C TRP A 77 -6.06 -1.33 -6.31
N GLU A 78 -7.14 -2.10 -6.14
CA GLU A 78 -7.38 -3.32 -6.95
C GLU A 78 -7.45 -3.01 -8.45
N LEU A 79 -8.17 -1.93 -8.81
CA LEU A 79 -8.27 -1.47 -10.19
C LEU A 79 -6.91 -0.95 -10.69
N THR A 80 -6.35 0.02 -9.97
CA THR A 80 -5.20 0.80 -10.43
C THR A 80 -3.96 -0.09 -10.57
N ILE A 81 -3.70 -0.96 -9.59
CA ILE A 81 -2.59 -1.91 -9.62
C ILE A 81 -2.72 -2.87 -10.79
N SER A 82 -3.90 -3.46 -10.98
CA SER A 82 -4.11 -4.40 -12.08
C SER A 82 -3.87 -3.75 -13.43
N LEU A 83 -4.52 -2.61 -13.70
CA LEU A 83 -4.40 -1.96 -15.01
C LEU A 83 -2.96 -1.55 -15.31
N VAL A 84 -2.26 -0.96 -14.34
CA VAL A 84 -0.91 -0.44 -14.56
C VAL A 84 0.16 -1.52 -14.53
N PHE A 85 0.09 -2.50 -13.63
CA PHE A 85 1.14 -3.53 -13.54
C PHE A 85 1.19 -4.39 -14.80
N SER A 86 0.07 -4.58 -15.49
CA SER A 86 0.06 -5.25 -16.79
C SER A 86 0.86 -4.50 -17.85
N GLN A 87 0.80 -3.16 -17.83
CA GLN A 87 1.51 -2.27 -18.75
C GLN A 87 3.00 -2.14 -18.39
N LEU A 88 3.32 -2.14 -17.09
CA LEU A 88 4.69 -1.99 -16.62
C LEU A 88 5.47 -3.30 -16.61
N LYS A 89 4.82 -4.47 -16.74
CA LYS A 89 5.48 -5.78 -16.61
C LYS A 89 6.71 -5.95 -17.51
N SER A 90 6.66 -5.43 -18.75
CA SER A 90 7.79 -5.48 -19.69
C SER A 90 8.96 -4.58 -19.27
N LEU A 91 8.68 -3.51 -18.51
CA LEU A 91 9.65 -2.51 -18.10
C LEU A 91 10.30 -2.84 -16.75
N ILE A 92 9.52 -3.32 -15.78
CA ILE A 92 9.99 -3.51 -14.39
C ILE A 92 10.00 -4.97 -13.91
N GLY A 93 9.61 -5.91 -14.79
CA GLY A 93 9.55 -7.33 -14.47
C GLY A 93 8.31 -7.70 -13.63
N PRO A 94 8.31 -8.90 -13.02
CA PRO A 94 7.18 -9.36 -12.22
C PRO A 94 7.07 -8.57 -10.91
N ILE A 95 5.83 -8.33 -10.49
CA ILE A 95 5.52 -7.65 -9.24
C ILE A 95 4.77 -8.60 -8.33
N TRP A 96 5.28 -8.75 -7.12
CA TRP A 96 4.75 -9.64 -6.10
C TRP A 96 3.94 -8.88 -5.08
N ILE A 97 2.65 -9.19 -4.97
CA ILE A 97 1.72 -8.53 -4.07
C ILE A 97 1.57 -9.38 -2.80
N ILE A 98 1.94 -8.81 -1.66
CA ILE A 98 1.72 -9.45 -0.36
C ILE A 98 0.25 -9.28 0.02
N ARG A 99 -0.49 -10.40 0.10
CA ARG A 99 -1.93 -10.36 0.37
C ARG A 99 -2.42 -11.58 1.13
N LYS A 100 -3.24 -11.33 2.15
CA LYS A 100 -4.00 -12.35 2.88
C LYS A 100 -5.15 -12.88 2.01
N ALA A 101 -5.41 -14.18 2.09
CA ALA A 101 -6.53 -14.79 1.39
C ALA A 101 -7.87 -14.18 1.84
N ILE A 102 -8.74 -13.84 0.89
CA ILE A 102 -10.11 -13.48 1.19
C ILE A 102 -10.87 -14.76 1.58
N ARG A 103 -11.63 -14.68 2.67
CA ARG A 103 -12.39 -15.82 3.22
C ARG A 103 -13.45 -16.34 2.25
N ILE A 104 -14.05 -15.44 1.46
CA ILE A 104 -15.09 -15.75 0.49
C ILE A 104 -14.45 -16.29 -0.79
N GLN A 105 -14.52 -17.61 -0.99
CA GLN A 105 -13.76 -18.29 -2.06
C GLN A 105 -14.10 -17.85 -3.49
N TRP A 106 -15.36 -17.51 -3.78
CA TRP A 106 -15.72 -17.04 -5.12
C TRP A 106 -15.15 -15.63 -5.39
N LEU A 107 -15.16 -14.76 -4.38
CA LEU A 107 -14.61 -13.40 -4.47
C LEU A 107 -13.08 -13.45 -4.55
N GLU A 108 -12.46 -14.34 -3.77
CA GLU A 108 -11.03 -14.62 -3.84
C GLU A 108 -10.63 -15.07 -5.25
N ARG A 109 -11.36 -16.04 -5.84
CA ARG A 109 -11.10 -16.50 -7.21
C ARG A 109 -11.28 -15.39 -8.23
N LEU A 110 -12.33 -14.59 -8.12
CA LEU A 110 -12.59 -13.47 -9.03
C LEU A 110 -11.43 -12.47 -9.03
N ILE A 111 -11.01 -12.01 -7.84
CA ILE A 111 -9.96 -11.01 -7.71
C ILE A 111 -8.59 -11.58 -8.07
N PHE A 112 -8.29 -12.81 -7.64
CA PHE A 112 -7.02 -13.45 -7.95
C PHE A 112 -6.83 -13.75 -9.44
N ASN A 113 -7.87 -14.29 -10.09
CA ASN A 113 -7.82 -14.56 -11.53
C ASN A 113 -7.62 -13.26 -12.32
N ARG A 114 -8.21 -12.15 -11.86
CA ARG A 114 -8.00 -10.83 -12.45
C ARG A 114 -6.55 -10.35 -12.25
N ASN A 115 -6.04 -10.33 -11.02
CA ASN A 115 -4.66 -9.92 -10.73
C ASN A 115 -3.64 -10.73 -11.55
N GLN A 116 -3.84 -12.05 -11.67
CA GLN A 116 -2.98 -12.92 -12.49
C GLN A 116 -3.03 -12.57 -13.98
N ARG A 117 -4.24 -12.32 -14.55
CA ARG A 117 -4.39 -11.86 -15.94
C ARG A 117 -3.61 -10.57 -16.20
N TYR A 118 -3.54 -9.71 -15.19
CA TYR A 118 -2.84 -8.43 -15.26
C TYR A 118 -1.41 -8.47 -14.71
N GLY A 119 -0.81 -9.66 -14.58
CA GLY A 119 0.62 -9.83 -14.29
C GLY A 119 1.04 -9.74 -12.82
N GLY A 120 0.10 -9.54 -11.89
CA GLY A 120 0.36 -9.57 -10.46
C GLY A 120 0.57 -11.00 -9.95
N GLN A 121 1.72 -11.27 -9.36
CA GLN A 121 1.99 -12.51 -8.64
C GLN A 121 1.67 -12.34 -7.17
N ARG A 122 1.17 -13.39 -6.50
CA ARG A 122 0.77 -13.30 -5.10
C ARG A 122 1.78 -13.96 -4.16
N ILE A 123 2.07 -13.25 -3.07
CA ILE A 123 2.68 -13.79 -1.87
C ILE A 123 1.57 -13.95 -0.81
N ASP A 124 1.20 -15.19 -0.53
CA ASP A 124 0.30 -15.58 0.56
C ASP A 124 1.05 -15.69 1.89
N LYS A 125 0.31 -15.68 3.02
CA LYS A 125 0.93 -15.73 4.38
C LYS A 125 1.83 -16.98 4.54
N ALA A 126 1.44 -18.11 3.96
CA ALA A 126 2.21 -19.34 4.02
C ALA A 126 3.51 -19.21 3.20
N GLY A 127 4.65 -19.26 3.88
CA GLY A 127 5.95 -19.10 3.22
C GLY A 127 6.22 -17.70 2.66
N ALA A 128 5.44 -16.68 3.06
CA ALA A 128 5.64 -15.30 2.65
C ALA A 128 7.12 -14.85 2.74
N PRO A 129 7.83 -15.07 3.87
CA PRO A 129 9.23 -14.70 3.98
C PRO A 129 10.11 -15.27 2.87
N LEU A 130 9.97 -16.56 2.55
CA LEU A 130 10.78 -17.22 1.53
C LEU A 130 10.51 -16.67 0.12
N LYS A 131 9.24 -16.37 -0.19
CA LYS A 131 8.84 -15.78 -1.47
C LYS A 131 9.36 -14.34 -1.61
N ILE A 132 9.28 -13.54 -0.55
CA ILE A 132 9.86 -12.19 -0.53
C ILE A 132 11.37 -12.26 -0.77
N ILE A 133 12.08 -13.12 -0.02
CA ILE A 133 13.52 -13.29 -0.18
C ILE A 133 13.88 -13.69 -1.61
N LYS A 134 13.14 -14.64 -2.19
CA LYS A 134 13.36 -15.08 -3.58
C LYS A 134 13.16 -13.93 -4.57
N ALA A 135 12.08 -13.17 -4.44
CA ALA A 135 11.80 -12.02 -5.30
C ALA A 135 12.91 -10.96 -5.20
N LEU A 136 13.34 -10.62 -3.99
CA LEU A 136 14.42 -9.65 -3.80
C LEU A 136 15.75 -10.12 -4.40
N LYS A 137 16.11 -11.40 -4.22
CA LYS A 137 17.31 -11.99 -4.84
C LYS A 137 17.24 -12.02 -6.38
N ASN A 138 16.03 -12.13 -6.92
CA ASN A 138 15.78 -12.06 -8.36
C ASN A 138 15.70 -10.62 -8.89
N LYS A 139 15.91 -9.60 -8.05
CA LYS A 139 15.82 -8.17 -8.41
C LYS A 139 14.41 -7.76 -8.85
N GLU A 140 13.42 -8.48 -8.33
CA GLU A 140 12.01 -8.27 -8.62
C GLU A 140 11.40 -7.29 -7.62
N THR A 141 10.19 -6.81 -7.93
CA THR A 141 9.49 -5.80 -7.13
C THR A 141 8.47 -6.46 -6.21
N VAL A 142 8.42 -6.03 -4.96
CA VAL A 142 7.45 -6.52 -3.97
C VAL A 142 6.56 -5.37 -3.49
N LEU A 143 5.26 -5.47 -3.73
CA LEU A 143 4.25 -4.54 -3.23
C LEU A 143 3.84 -4.91 -1.80
N PHE A 144 4.07 -3.97 -0.88
CA PHE A 144 3.83 -4.09 0.54
C PHE A 144 2.80 -3.05 1.00
N THR A 145 1.64 -3.52 1.44
CA THR A 145 0.59 -2.66 2.02
C THR A 145 0.70 -2.64 3.54
N MET A 146 1.00 -1.49 4.14
CA MET A 146 1.46 -1.40 5.55
C MET A 146 0.48 -0.67 6.50
N ASP A 147 -0.67 -0.22 6.02
CA ASP A 147 -1.65 0.57 6.77
C ASP A 147 -2.69 -0.26 7.54
N GLN A 148 -2.45 -1.56 7.76
CA GLN A 148 -3.28 -2.42 8.61
C GLN A 148 -2.58 -2.75 9.92
N HIS A 149 -3.37 -3.13 10.92
CA HIS A 149 -2.86 -3.52 12.23
C HIS A 149 -2.07 -4.83 12.17
N ALA A 150 -0.87 -4.81 12.72
CA ALA A 150 -0.06 -5.97 13.01
C ALA A 150 -0.09 -6.29 14.51
N GLU A 151 -0.26 -7.56 14.87
CA GLU A 151 -0.16 -8.00 16.27
C GLU A 151 1.28 -7.83 16.77
N LEU A 152 1.45 -7.35 18.00
CA LEU A 152 2.78 -7.24 18.62
C LEU A 152 3.31 -8.60 19.11
N LYS A 153 2.44 -9.60 19.20
CA LYS A 153 2.81 -10.96 19.59
C LYS A 153 3.73 -11.58 18.54
N ASN A 154 4.61 -12.47 18.99
CA ASN A 154 5.54 -13.23 18.13
C ASN A 154 6.44 -12.35 17.23
N LYS A 155 6.67 -11.08 17.59
CA LYS A 155 7.42 -10.11 16.78
C LYS A 155 6.88 -9.94 15.35
N GLU A 156 5.57 -10.17 15.10
CA GLU A 156 4.97 -9.86 13.78
C GLU A 156 4.94 -8.33 13.54
N GLY A 157 4.59 -7.57 14.59
CA GLY A 157 4.53 -6.11 14.58
C GLY A 157 5.50 -5.44 15.56
N ILE A 158 5.64 -4.12 15.40
CA ILE A 158 6.33 -3.20 16.29
C ILE A 158 5.43 -1.98 16.57
N ALA A 159 5.49 -1.44 17.79
CA ALA A 159 4.68 -0.31 18.23
C ALA A 159 5.35 1.03 17.87
N VAL A 160 5.05 1.55 16.69
CA VAL A 160 5.52 2.86 16.21
C VAL A 160 4.34 3.83 16.08
N ASN A 161 4.64 5.13 15.99
CA ASN A 161 3.58 6.12 15.82
C ASN A 161 2.98 6.02 14.41
N PHE A 162 1.67 6.21 14.34
CA PHE A 162 0.90 6.44 13.13
C PHE A 162 -0.17 7.50 13.46
N PHE A 163 -0.09 8.66 12.84
CA PHE A 163 -0.82 9.89 13.19
C PHE A 163 -0.67 10.26 14.67
N ASN A 164 0.59 10.37 15.13
CA ASN A 164 0.95 10.74 16.51
C ASN A 164 0.37 9.84 17.61
N ALA A 165 -0.06 8.63 17.29
CA ALA A 165 -0.53 7.63 18.25
C ALA A 165 0.14 6.29 17.99
N LYS A 166 0.45 5.53 19.05
CA LYS A 166 1.05 4.20 18.90
C LYS A 166 0.10 3.25 18.17
N ALA A 167 0.62 2.53 17.18
CA ALA A 167 -0.12 1.53 16.43
C ALA A 167 0.79 0.33 16.12
N GLY A 168 0.26 -0.88 16.27
CA GLY A 168 0.98 -2.09 15.86
C GLY A 168 1.19 -2.10 14.35
N THR A 169 2.44 -2.08 13.89
CA THR A 169 2.81 -1.95 12.47
C THR A 169 3.73 -3.10 12.08
N PHE A 170 3.56 -3.69 10.89
CA PHE A 170 4.41 -4.79 10.44
C PHE A 170 5.87 -4.33 10.33
N ARG A 171 6.75 -4.96 11.10
CA ARG A 171 8.19 -4.67 11.07
C ARG A 171 8.92 -5.29 9.88
N SER A 172 8.26 -6.22 9.18
CA SER A 172 8.87 -7.05 8.15
C SER A 172 9.34 -6.24 6.94
N LEU A 173 8.66 -5.14 6.58
CA LEU A 173 9.14 -4.27 5.50
C LEU A 173 10.52 -3.70 5.82
N ALA A 174 10.70 -3.10 7.00
CA ALA A 174 11.99 -2.56 7.43
C ALA A 174 13.05 -3.67 7.58
N LEU A 175 12.67 -4.82 8.16
CA LEU A 175 13.57 -5.98 8.29
C LEU A 175 14.12 -6.43 6.92
N PHE A 176 13.25 -6.65 5.94
CA PHE A 176 13.68 -7.10 4.61
C PHE A 176 14.41 -6.01 3.84
N ALA A 177 13.94 -4.75 3.91
CA ALA A 177 14.59 -3.62 3.25
C ALA A 177 16.05 -3.45 3.72
N GLY A 178 16.28 -3.42 5.03
CA GLY A 178 17.63 -3.30 5.59
C GLY A 178 18.51 -4.51 5.27
N LYS A 179 17.99 -5.73 5.44
CA LYS A 179 18.76 -6.96 5.23
C LYS A 179 19.20 -7.17 3.78
N TYR A 180 18.36 -6.80 2.82
CA TYR A 180 18.62 -7.01 1.39
C TYR A 180 19.04 -5.74 0.66
N GLN A 181 19.25 -4.64 1.39
CA GLN A 181 19.54 -3.31 0.82
C GLN A 181 18.52 -2.92 -0.25
N ALA A 182 17.27 -3.31 -0.04
CA ALA A 182 16.19 -3.13 -0.99
C ALA A 182 15.54 -1.75 -0.80
N PRO A 183 15.59 -0.84 -1.79
CA PRO A 183 14.98 0.47 -1.67
C PRO A 183 13.46 0.36 -1.51
N VAL A 184 12.87 1.26 -0.71
CA VAL A 184 11.43 1.33 -0.47
C VAL A 184 10.87 2.56 -1.18
N VAL A 185 10.16 2.34 -2.28
CA VAL A 185 9.53 3.38 -3.10
C VAL A 185 8.08 3.55 -2.64
N PRO A 186 7.66 4.70 -2.11
CA PRO A 186 6.26 4.92 -1.78
C PRO A 186 5.40 4.99 -3.03
N LEU A 187 4.17 4.51 -2.91
CA LEU A 187 3.18 4.38 -3.97
C LEU A 187 1.81 4.81 -3.46
N ALA A 188 1.18 5.75 -4.15
CA ALA A 188 -0.20 6.14 -3.90
C ALA A 188 -1.10 5.73 -5.08
N CYS A 189 -2.31 5.31 -4.75
CA CYS A 189 -3.41 5.15 -5.69
C CYS A 189 -4.54 6.08 -5.26
N TYR A 190 -5.05 6.92 -6.15
CA TYR A 190 -6.19 7.78 -5.82
C TYR A 190 -7.04 8.07 -7.05
N ARG A 191 -8.30 8.44 -6.81
CA ARG A 191 -9.27 8.83 -7.82
C ARG A 191 -9.38 10.35 -7.86
N LEU A 192 -9.35 10.91 -9.06
CA LEU A 192 -9.61 12.32 -9.30
C LEU A 192 -11.12 12.59 -9.42
N ALA A 193 -11.53 13.84 -9.24
CA ALA A 193 -12.94 14.25 -9.34
C ALA A 193 -13.57 13.93 -10.72
N ASN A 194 -12.76 13.87 -11.79
CA ASN A 194 -13.21 13.50 -13.14
C ASN A 194 -13.33 11.97 -13.36
N GLY A 195 -13.10 11.16 -12.32
CA GLY A 195 -13.17 9.70 -12.39
C GLY A 195 -11.97 9.02 -13.05
N LYS A 196 -10.89 9.75 -13.36
CA LYS A 196 -9.59 9.15 -13.67
C LYS A 196 -8.93 8.67 -12.38
N HIS A 197 -8.12 7.64 -12.51
CA HIS A 197 -7.26 7.13 -11.43
C HIS A 197 -5.84 7.60 -11.65
N VAL A 198 -5.10 7.73 -10.56
CA VAL A 198 -3.66 8.02 -10.58
C VAL A 198 -2.93 6.91 -9.84
N LEU A 199 -1.84 6.44 -10.43
CA LEU A 199 -0.80 5.67 -9.75
C LEU A 199 0.45 6.54 -9.69
N GLU A 200 0.84 6.94 -8.48
CA GLU A 200 1.94 7.87 -8.27
C GLU A 200 3.04 7.22 -7.45
N PHE A 201 4.25 7.21 -8.02
CA PHE A 201 5.46 6.75 -7.37
C PHE A 201 6.20 7.96 -6.81
N PHE A 202 6.77 7.82 -5.62
CA PHE A 202 7.50 8.89 -4.93
C PHE A 202 8.98 8.52 -4.78
N PRO A 203 9.86 9.48 -4.46
CA PRO A 203 11.27 9.19 -4.20
C PRO A 203 11.44 8.06 -3.17
N ALA A 204 12.39 7.15 -3.44
CA ALA A 204 12.69 6.07 -2.54
C ALA A 204 13.14 6.60 -1.16
N LEU A 205 12.64 5.98 -0.10
CA LEU A 205 13.02 6.31 1.26
C LEU A 205 14.40 5.73 1.56
N SER A 206 15.36 6.59 1.90
CA SER A 206 16.69 6.17 2.32
C SER A 206 16.62 5.34 3.60
N TRP A 207 17.37 4.24 3.64
CA TRP A 207 17.54 3.42 4.83
C TRP A 207 18.35 4.18 5.88
N GLU A 208 17.81 4.26 7.10
CA GLU A 208 18.49 4.86 8.24
C GLU A 208 19.17 3.78 9.09
N THR A 209 20.50 3.78 9.14
CA THR A 209 21.27 2.83 9.96
C THR A 209 21.27 3.22 11.42
N HIS A 210 21.32 2.24 12.31
CA HIS A 210 21.50 2.45 13.74
C HIS A 210 22.37 1.31 14.33
N PRO A 211 23.20 1.55 15.36
CA PRO A 211 24.02 0.49 15.97
C PRO A 211 23.22 -0.69 16.53
N ASP A 212 22.04 -0.40 17.08
CA ASP A 212 21.03 -1.39 17.47
C ASP A 212 20.08 -1.67 16.29
N GLU A 213 20.02 -2.94 15.86
CA GLU A 213 19.19 -3.42 14.74
C GLU A 213 17.68 -3.24 15.00
N GLU A 214 17.21 -3.49 16.23
CA GLU A 214 15.81 -3.30 16.60
C GLU A 214 15.41 -1.82 16.52
N GLN A 215 16.32 -0.93 16.93
CA GLN A 215 16.10 0.51 16.80
C GLN A 215 16.15 0.99 15.34
N ALA A 216 17.04 0.43 14.50
CA ALA A 216 17.04 0.70 13.05
C ALA A 216 15.69 0.31 12.43
N ILE A 217 15.17 -0.88 12.75
CA ILE A 217 13.87 -1.36 12.29
C ILE A 217 12.74 -0.43 12.76
N SER A 218 12.76 -0.01 14.03
CA SER A 218 11.79 0.92 14.61
C SER A 218 11.78 2.27 13.89
N ASN A 219 12.96 2.90 13.70
CA ASN A 219 13.10 4.20 13.02
C ASN A 219 12.59 4.14 11.58
N ASN A 220 13.01 3.12 10.82
CA ASN A 220 12.57 2.99 9.42
C ASN A 220 11.06 2.67 9.33
N THR A 221 10.53 1.85 10.23
CA THR A 221 9.07 1.59 10.27
C THR A 221 8.27 2.85 10.60
N LEU A 222 8.78 3.71 11.49
CA LEU A 222 8.19 5.03 11.76
C LEU A 222 8.22 5.93 10.51
N ARG A 223 9.34 6.01 9.80
CA ARG A 223 9.47 6.79 8.55
C ARG A 223 8.47 6.31 7.49
N TYR A 224 8.29 5.00 7.36
CA TYR A 224 7.30 4.44 6.44
C TYR A 224 5.87 4.82 6.83
N ASN A 225 5.55 4.81 8.12
CA ASN A 225 4.27 5.32 8.61
C ASN A 225 4.08 6.81 8.31
N GLN A 226 5.10 7.65 8.57
CA GLN A 226 5.04 9.08 8.29
C GLN A 226 4.82 9.37 6.80
N GLN A 227 5.47 8.60 5.91
CA GLN A 227 5.21 8.70 4.48
C GLN A 227 3.75 8.34 4.16
N LEU A 228 3.22 7.24 4.72
CA LEU A 228 1.82 6.89 4.54
C LEU A 228 0.86 7.96 5.09
N GLU A 229 1.19 8.59 6.22
CA GLU A 229 0.40 9.69 6.77
C GLU A 229 0.26 10.84 5.77
N GLN A 230 1.36 11.24 5.11
CA GLN A 230 1.34 12.26 4.07
C GLN A 230 0.41 11.87 2.92
N LEU A 231 0.59 10.66 2.37
CA LEU A 231 -0.23 10.16 1.25
C LEU A 231 -1.72 10.06 1.61
N ILE A 232 -2.04 9.71 2.85
CA ILE A 232 -3.42 9.64 3.34
C ILE A 232 -4.02 11.05 3.49
N LEU A 233 -3.25 12.03 3.95
CA LEU A 233 -3.74 13.40 4.16
C LEU A 233 -4.01 14.14 2.85
N GLU A 234 -3.41 13.72 1.73
CA GLU A 234 -3.72 14.26 0.39
C GLU A 234 -5.12 13.87 -0.09
N HIS A 235 -5.56 12.64 0.22
CA HIS A 235 -6.86 12.09 -0.20
C HIS A 235 -7.56 11.35 0.95
N PRO A 236 -7.87 12.04 2.07
CA PRO A 236 -8.34 11.40 3.28
C PRO A 236 -9.68 10.71 3.06
N GLU A 237 -10.55 11.21 2.19
CA GLU A 237 -11.83 10.58 1.85
C GLU A 237 -11.67 9.20 1.17
N GLN A 238 -10.49 8.88 0.67
CA GLN A 238 -10.23 7.66 -0.09
C GLN A 238 -9.46 6.59 0.69
N TRP A 239 -9.01 6.90 1.92
CA TRP A 239 -8.37 5.92 2.78
C TRP A 239 -9.38 5.01 3.47
N TRP A 240 -9.04 3.72 3.63
CA TRP A 240 -9.93 2.70 4.19
C TRP A 240 -10.13 2.81 5.72
N TRP A 241 -10.88 3.83 6.15
CA TRP A 241 -11.10 4.22 7.56
C TRP A 241 -11.76 3.18 8.47
N VAL A 242 -12.25 2.06 7.95
CA VAL A 242 -12.99 1.05 8.74
C VAL A 242 -12.07 0.09 9.49
N HIS A 243 -10.77 0.03 9.18
CA HIS A 243 -9.84 -0.82 9.90
C HIS A 243 -9.54 -0.30 11.32
N ARG A 244 -9.34 -1.22 12.27
CA ARG A 244 -8.92 -0.92 13.64
C ARG A 244 -7.40 -0.72 13.72
N ARG A 245 -6.90 0.32 13.04
CA ARG A 245 -5.45 0.57 12.83
C ARG A 245 -4.65 0.72 14.13
N TRP A 246 -5.19 1.41 15.13
CA TRP A 246 -4.53 1.74 16.40
C TRP A 246 -4.73 0.71 17.51
N LYS A 247 -5.05 -0.53 17.16
CA LYS A 247 -4.99 -1.63 18.13
C LYS A 247 -3.52 -1.90 18.49
N LEU A 248 -3.26 -2.23 19.76
CA LEU A 248 -1.98 -2.73 20.27
C LEU A 248 -2.17 -4.16 20.79
#